data_AF-A0A1J5KY99-F1
#
_entry.id   AF-A0A1J5KY99-F1
#
_cell.length_a   1.000
_cell.length_b   1.000
_cell.length_c   1.000
_cell.angle_alpha   90.00
_cell.angle_beta   90.00
_cell.angle_gamma   90.00
#
_symmetry.space_group_name_H-M   'P 1'
#
loop_
_entity.id
_entity.type
_entity.pdbx_description
1 polymer ?
#
loop_
_entity_poly.entity_id
_entity_poly.type
_entity_poly.pdbx_seq_one_letter_code
_entity_poly.pdbx_strand_id
1 'polypeptide(L)'
;MRNLLVGMFMLLTAVSANAVNLAFKFDVTSSGNSMYACNAGLKHTNPAGRVCYNRETLNSCDPTSVCTDGQDCNCVCTGGGLGDDYVSHAGEYRLDFFTASHANWTDNGVAPSNIQNVKYTASKNSFRTLFSDSSKFGKQLTSLSFALGSERYGAEYFVDVCFRATQIDYPTSFNNSDYLNWAIMGGVTVTDISTQLAGGTFDINAVNNNNVYSSQSYQDLSGLQVRASLYCKAKGKNAPVKNYTTQWTNFNDGQLKRLINDSTREDLKGCYFRYSFRESTVAGINSVRKWKKQKAQICTYSSVNEPLEE
;
A
#
# COMPACT_ATOMS: atom_id res chain seq x y z
N MET A 1 -30.15 54.63 -95.03
CA MET A 1 -29.44 54.83 -93.74
C MET A 1 -30.15 54.05 -92.65
N ARG A 2 -29.36 53.25 -91.91
CA ARG A 2 -29.59 52.79 -90.52
C ARG A 2 -30.79 51.87 -90.27
N ASN A 3 -30.59 50.57 -89.99
CA ASN A 3 -30.00 49.88 -88.83
C ASN A 3 -31.15 49.28 -87.99
N LEU A 4 -31.37 47.96 -87.95
CA LEU A 4 -30.63 46.91 -87.21
C LEU A 4 -31.30 46.60 -85.85
N LEU A 5 -32.04 45.49 -85.84
CA LEU A 5 -32.01 44.35 -84.90
C LEU A 5 -32.17 44.55 -83.37
N VAL A 6 -32.60 43.43 -82.79
CA VAL A 6 -32.41 42.92 -81.43
C VAL A 6 -33.65 42.97 -80.54
N GLY A 7 -34.41 41.87 -80.60
CA GLY A 7 -35.15 41.38 -79.46
C GLY A 7 -34.19 40.90 -78.38
N MET A 8 -34.56 41.11 -77.12
CA MET A 8 -33.89 40.50 -75.98
C MET A 8 -34.95 39.89 -75.07
N PHE A 9 -35.13 38.59 -75.26
CA PHE A 9 -35.90 37.68 -74.46
C PHE A 9 -34.91 37.00 -73.52
N MET A 10 -34.74 37.48 -72.28
CA MET A 10 -33.96 36.83 -71.22
C MET A 10 -34.32 37.48 -69.89
N LEU A 11 -34.45 36.81 -68.75
CA LEU A 11 -34.52 35.40 -68.40
C LEU A 11 -35.08 35.45 -66.97
N LEU A 12 -36.16 34.72 -66.67
CA LEU A 12 -36.57 34.44 -65.29
C LEU A 12 -35.44 33.62 -64.64
N THR A 13 -34.56 34.27 -63.90
CA THR A 13 -33.66 33.58 -62.98
C THR A 13 -34.46 33.26 -61.72
N ALA A 14 -35.13 32.11 -61.73
CA ALA A 14 -35.55 31.46 -60.51
C ALA A 14 -34.28 31.11 -59.73
N VAL A 15 -33.92 31.94 -58.77
CA VAL A 15 -32.94 31.58 -57.74
C VAL A 15 -33.60 30.50 -56.88
N SER A 16 -33.41 29.23 -57.26
CA SER A 16 -33.63 28.12 -56.35
C SER A 16 -32.58 28.25 -55.23
N ALA A 17 -32.96 28.92 -54.15
CA ALA A 17 -32.24 28.85 -52.89
C ALA A 17 -32.35 27.42 -52.39
N ASN A 18 -31.42 26.56 -52.80
CA ASN A 18 -31.19 25.27 -52.17
C ASN A 18 -30.68 25.59 -50.76
N ALA A 19 -31.58 25.76 -49.79
CA ALA A 19 -31.22 25.78 -48.40
C ALA A 19 -30.75 24.37 -48.03
N VAL A 20 -29.47 24.10 -48.23
CA VAL A 20 -28.82 22.87 -47.80
C VAL A 20 -28.72 22.95 -46.29
N ASN A 21 -29.70 22.35 -45.61
CA ASN A 21 -29.70 22.22 -44.16
C ASN A 21 -28.84 21.00 -43.79
N LEU A 22 -27.70 21.25 -43.17
CA LEU A 22 -26.74 20.23 -42.76
C LEU A 22 -26.78 20.14 -41.23
N ALA A 23 -27.59 19.20 -40.73
CA ALA A 23 -27.66 18.88 -39.32
C ALA A 23 -26.75 17.67 -39.03
N PHE A 24 -25.78 17.84 -38.14
CA PHE A 24 -24.94 16.75 -37.66
C PHE A 24 -25.15 16.58 -36.15
N LYS A 25 -25.21 15.33 -35.72
CA LYS A 25 -25.22 14.95 -34.31
C LYS A 25 -23.91 14.22 -34.02
N PHE A 26 -23.26 14.58 -32.92
CA PHE A 26 -22.10 13.86 -32.41
C PHE A 26 -22.30 13.57 -30.94
N ASP A 27 -21.77 12.43 -30.49
CA ASP A 27 -21.79 12.00 -29.11
C ASP A 27 -20.36 12.10 -28.55
N VAL A 28 -20.21 12.58 -27.31
CA VAL A 28 -18.91 12.75 -26.64
C VAL A 28 -18.86 11.86 -25.40
N THR A 29 -17.81 11.06 -25.27
CA THR A 29 -17.53 10.22 -24.09
C THR A 29 -16.29 10.71 -23.35
N SER A 30 -16.29 10.62 -22.02
CA SER A 30 -15.15 11.03 -21.16
C SER A 30 -15.04 10.12 -19.96
N SER A 31 -13.81 9.72 -19.60
CA SER A 31 -13.52 8.91 -18.42
C SER A 31 -12.10 9.17 -17.94
N GLY A 32 -11.91 9.44 -16.66
CA GLY A 32 -10.59 9.56 -16.02
C GLY A 32 -10.08 8.22 -15.45
N ASN A 33 -8.80 8.17 -15.11
CA ASN A 33 -8.18 7.11 -14.31
C ASN A 33 -8.24 7.47 -12.81
N SER A 34 -8.10 6.48 -11.92
CA SER A 34 -8.18 6.69 -10.46
C SER A 34 -7.20 5.80 -9.71
N MET A 35 -6.66 6.29 -8.59
CA MET A 35 -5.74 5.54 -7.75
C MET A 35 -6.03 5.77 -6.26
N TYR A 36 -6.06 4.69 -5.48
CA TYR A 36 -6.45 4.73 -4.07
C TYR A 36 -5.93 3.50 -3.33
N ALA A 37 -5.69 3.64 -2.03
CA ALA A 37 -5.43 2.48 -1.18
C ALA A 37 -6.70 1.63 -1.08
N CYS A 38 -6.61 0.32 -1.36
CA CYS A 38 -7.79 -0.52 -1.58
C CYS A 38 -7.81 -1.80 -0.75
N ASN A 39 -6.68 -2.20 -0.16
CA ASN A 39 -6.61 -3.34 0.74
C ASN A 39 -5.45 -3.18 1.71
N ALA A 40 -5.50 -3.91 2.82
CA ALA A 40 -4.39 -4.05 3.74
C ALA A 40 -4.44 -5.44 4.36
N GLY A 41 -3.31 -5.88 4.91
CA GLY A 41 -3.29 -7.10 5.70
C GLY A 41 -2.12 -7.18 6.65
N LEU A 42 -2.27 -8.04 7.65
CA LEU A 42 -1.30 -8.27 8.71
C LEU A 42 -1.22 -9.75 9.04
N LYS A 43 0.00 -10.24 9.24
CA LYS A 43 0.30 -11.53 9.86
C LYS A 43 1.50 -11.37 10.78
N HIS A 44 1.73 -12.40 11.58
CA HIS A 44 2.93 -12.51 12.39
C HIS A 44 3.58 -13.86 12.14
N THR A 45 4.88 -13.85 11.89
CA THR A 45 5.68 -15.06 11.72
C THR A 45 5.88 -15.69 13.09
N ASN A 46 5.57 -16.99 13.22
CA ASN A 46 5.80 -17.67 14.49
C ASN A 46 7.29 -17.60 14.86
N PRO A 47 7.63 -17.23 16.09
CA PRO A 47 9.00 -17.28 16.56
C PRO A 47 9.54 -18.72 16.51
N ALA A 48 10.83 -18.87 16.19
CA ALA A 48 11.49 -20.18 16.10
C ALA A 48 11.60 -20.92 17.45
N GLY A 49 11.49 -20.19 18.56
CA GLY A 49 11.57 -20.73 19.92
C GLY A 49 11.68 -19.60 20.94
N ARG A 50 11.59 -19.91 22.22
CA ARG A 50 11.67 -18.97 23.34
C ARG A 50 12.99 -18.21 23.37
N VAL A 51 12.96 -16.93 23.76
CA VAL A 51 14.15 -16.11 23.96
C VAL A 51 14.19 -15.64 25.40
N CYS A 52 15.24 -16.02 26.12
CA CYS A 52 15.46 -15.62 27.52
C CYS A 52 16.58 -14.58 27.61
N TYR A 53 16.39 -13.55 28.43
CA TYR A 53 17.35 -12.48 28.61
C TYR A 53 17.35 -11.91 30.03
N ASN A 54 18.51 -11.46 30.47
CA ASN A 54 18.67 -10.75 31.73
C ASN A 54 18.18 -9.30 31.54
N ARG A 55 17.24 -8.84 32.37
CA ARG A 55 16.61 -7.51 32.22
C ARG A 55 17.57 -6.33 32.38
N GLU A 56 18.66 -6.50 33.13
CA GLU A 56 19.64 -5.43 33.39
C GLU A 56 20.69 -5.36 32.30
N THR A 57 21.29 -6.52 31.98
CA THR A 57 22.41 -6.58 31.02
C THR A 57 21.94 -6.74 29.58
N LEU A 58 20.69 -7.16 29.37
CA LEU A 58 20.15 -7.54 28.06
C LEU A 58 21.01 -8.58 27.34
N ASN A 59 21.64 -9.48 28.10
CA ASN A 59 22.34 -10.66 27.59
C ASN A 59 21.44 -11.88 27.68
N SER A 60 21.71 -12.88 26.83
CA SER A 60 21.04 -14.18 26.92
C SER A 60 21.29 -14.80 28.30
N CYS A 61 20.27 -15.44 28.87
CA CYS A 61 20.36 -16.14 30.16
C CYS A 61 19.57 -17.45 30.12
N ASP A 62 19.83 -18.32 31.10
CA ASP A 62 19.14 -19.58 31.27
C ASP A 62 18.19 -19.52 32.48
N PRO A 63 16.86 -19.64 32.28
CA PRO A 63 15.88 -19.59 33.36
C PRO A 63 15.92 -20.82 34.28
N THR A 64 16.65 -21.89 33.92
CA THR A 64 16.76 -23.11 34.73
C THR A 64 17.75 -22.99 35.88
N SER A 65 18.61 -21.96 35.86
CA SER A 65 19.40 -21.59 37.03
C SER A 65 18.45 -21.08 38.11
N VAL A 66 18.14 -21.96 39.07
CA VAL A 66 17.21 -21.69 40.16
C VAL A 66 17.63 -20.41 40.86
N CYS A 67 16.73 -19.43 40.88
CA CYS A 67 16.76 -18.31 41.78
C CYS A 67 16.98 -18.78 43.21
N THR A 68 18.23 -18.75 43.67
CA THR A 68 18.53 -19.02 45.09
C THR A 68 18.24 -17.76 45.90
N ASP A 69 17.82 -17.94 47.15
CA ASP A 69 17.54 -16.83 48.05
C ASP A 69 18.74 -15.87 48.12
N GLY A 70 18.52 -14.60 47.80
CA GLY A 70 19.54 -13.56 47.76
C GLY A 70 20.23 -13.35 46.40
N GLN A 71 19.86 -14.07 45.34
CA GLN A 71 20.31 -13.79 43.97
C GLN A 71 19.30 -12.96 43.17
N ASP A 72 19.82 -12.05 42.34
CA ASP A 72 19.01 -11.23 41.43
C ASP A 72 18.43 -12.07 40.27
N CYS A 73 17.16 -12.42 40.42
CA CYS A 73 16.35 -13.16 39.44
C CYS A 73 15.96 -12.32 38.22
N ASN A 74 16.96 -11.84 37.49
CA ASN A 74 16.74 -10.94 36.36
C ASN A 74 16.51 -11.66 35.03
N CYS A 75 16.54 -12.99 34.97
CA CYS A 75 16.30 -13.74 33.74
C CYS A 75 14.79 -13.84 33.44
N VAL A 76 14.36 -13.25 32.33
CA VAL A 76 12.98 -13.32 31.82
C VAL A 76 12.96 -13.90 30.42
N CYS A 77 11.85 -14.51 30.02
CA CYS A 77 11.74 -15.14 28.72
C CYS A 77 10.47 -14.75 27.98
N THR A 78 10.57 -14.62 26.65
CA THR A 78 9.44 -14.31 25.77
C THR A 78 8.46 -15.48 25.71
N GLY A 79 7.16 -15.22 25.80
CA GLY A 79 6.15 -16.26 25.72
C GLY A 79 6.14 -17.24 26.90
N GLY A 80 4.93 -17.55 27.36
CA GLY A 80 4.61 -18.69 28.21
C GLY A 80 5.05 -18.65 29.67
N GLY A 81 4.26 -19.35 30.50
CA GLY A 81 4.38 -19.41 31.96
C GLY A 81 5.65 -20.09 32.49
N LEU A 82 5.80 -20.04 33.82
CA LEU A 82 6.94 -20.58 34.55
C LEU A 82 7.06 -22.10 34.35
N GLY A 83 8.18 -22.55 33.78
CA GLY A 83 8.65 -23.93 33.90
C GLY A 83 8.15 -24.97 32.89
N ASP A 84 7.44 -24.59 31.82
CA ASP A 84 6.96 -25.55 30.82
C ASP A 84 7.58 -25.28 29.45
N ASP A 85 8.42 -26.19 28.96
CA ASP A 85 8.95 -26.16 27.58
C ASP A 85 7.83 -26.30 26.53
N TYR A 86 6.63 -26.66 26.99
CA TYR A 86 5.44 -26.88 26.19
C TYR A 86 4.48 -25.69 26.12
N VAL A 87 4.86 -24.49 26.60
CA VAL A 87 3.95 -23.36 26.43
C VAL A 87 3.92 -22.94 24.97
N SER A 88 2.76 -23.19 24.35
CA SER A 88 2.52 -22.81 22.96
C SER A 88 2.84 -21.32 22.77
N HIS A 89 3.72 -21.00 21.82
CA HIS A 89 4.01 -19.64 21.31
C HIS A 89 2.77 -18.98 20.64
N ALA A 90 1.58 -19.48 20.95
CA ALA A 90 0.32 -19.31 20.25
C ALA A 90 -0.41 -18.01 20.60
N GLY A 91 0.29 -16.99 21.12
CA GLY A 91 -0.32 -15.76 21.64
C GLY A 91 0.28 -14.46 21.13
N GLU A 92 1.57 -14.41 20.77
CA GLU A 92 2.26 -13.13 20.49
C GLU A 92 1.59 -12.32 19.38
N TYR A 93 1.17 -13.00 18.30
CA TYR A 93 0.45 -12.39 17.19
C TYR A 93 -0.88 -11.70 17.59
N ARG A 94 -1.44 -12.00 18.76
CA ARG A 94 -2.71 -11.42 19.22
C ARG A 94 -2.57 -9.96 19.64
N LEU A 95 -1.35 -9.54 19.95
CA LEU A 95 -1.01 -8.16 20.31
C LEU A 95 -0.73 -7.30 19.09
N ASP A 96 -0.56 -7.93 17.92
CA ASP A 96 -0.45 -7.23 16.65
C ASP A 96 -1.83 -7.08 16.02
N PHE A 97 -2.21 -5.84 15.72
CA PHE A 97 -3.45 -5.55 15.02
C PHE A 97 -3.29 -4.38 14.08
N PHE A 98 -4.20 -4.28 13.12
CA PHE A 98 -4.37 -3.07 12.34
C PHE A 98 -5.81 -2.56 12.45
N THR A 99 -5.94 -1.25 12.38
CA THR A 99 -7.22 -0.55 12.28
C THR A 99 -7.30 0.12 10.93
N ALA A 100 -8.45 0.02 10.27
CA ALA A 100 -8.68 0.66 8.99
C ALA A 100 -10.07 1.29 8.96
N SER A 101 -10.16 2.47 8.36
CA SER A 101 -11.42 3.06 7.93
C SER A 101 -11.55 2.88 6.43
N HIS A 102 -12.70 2.44 5.96
CA HIS A 102 -12.93 2.20 4.53
C HIS A 102 -14.34 2.53 4.09
N ALA A 103 -14.52 2.76 2.80
CA ALA A 103 -15.81 2.96 2.16
C ALA A 103 -15.88 2.16 0.86
N ASN A 104 -17.05 2.12 0.23
CA ASN A 104 -17.12 1.75 -1.18
C ASN A 104 -16.34 2.78 -1.99
N TRP A 105 -15.61 2.31 -3.00
CA TRP A 105 -14.97 3.22 -3.94
C TRP A 105 -16.03 4.04 -4.67
N THR A 106 -15.75 5.32 -4.84
CA THR A 106 -16.55 6.29 -5.59
C THR A 106 -15.68 6.94 -6.64
N ASP A 107 -16.29 7.46 -7.71
CA ASP A 107 -15.56 8.17 -8.77
C ASP A 107 -14.77 9.37 -8.22
N ASN A 108 -13.75 9.78 -8.97
CA ASN A 108 -12.85 10.86 -8.58
C ASN A 108 -13.60 12.14 -8.18
N GLY A 109 -13.15 12.76 -7.09
CA GLY A 109 -13.72 14.01 -6.59
C GLY A 109 -14.96 13.84 -5.70
N VAL A 110 -15.50 12.62 -5.57
CA VAL A 110 -16.59 12.33 -4.64
C VAL A 110 -16.01 11.91 -3.29
N ALA A 111 -16.37 12.64 -2.24
CA ALA A 111 -15.99 12.29 -0.88
C ALA A 111 -16.55 10.91 -0.48
N PRO A 112 -15.75 10.03 0.17
CA PRO A 112 -16.23 8.74 0.63
C PRO A 112 -17.39 8.90 1.62
N SER A 113 -18.48 8.16 1.41
CA SER A 113 -19.63 8.08 2.32
C SER A 113 -19.73 6.70 2.97
N ASN A 114 -20.51 6.58 4.06
CA ASN A 114 -20.72 5.32 4.78
C ASN A 114 -19.40 4.66 5.24
N ILE A 115 -18.50 5.45 5.81
CA ILE A 115 -17.21 4.98 6.29
C ILE A 115 -17.41 3.95 7.40
N GLN A 116 -16.85 2.76 7.20
CA GLN A 116 -16.82 1.67 8.16
C GLN A 116 -15.45 1.61 8.82
N ASN A 117 -15.43 1.37 10.12
CA ASN A 117 -14.21 1.20 10.90
C ASN A 117 -14.08 -0.26 11.31
N VAL A 118 -12.91 -0.84 11.07
CA VAL A 118 -12.62 -2.21 11.47
C VAL A 118 -11.30 -2.29 12.24
N LYS A 119 -11.19 -3.34 13.04
CA LYS A 119 -9.96 -3.73 13.71
C LYS A 119 -9.74 -5.22 13.50
N TYR A 120 -8.59 -5.59 12.97
CA TYR A 120 -8.20 -6.99 12.81
C TYR A 120 -6.88 -7.27 13.50
N THR A 121 -6.89 -8.31 14.32
CA THR A 121 -5.70 -8.94 14.86
C THR A 121 -4.96 -9.68 13.74
N ALA A 122 -3.64 -9.77 13.85
CA ALA A 122 -2.82 -10.57 12.95
C ALA A 122 -3.32 -12.03 12.90
N SER A 123 -2.99 -12.74 11.82
CA SER A 123 -3.15 -14.20 11.74
C SER A 123 -1.79 -14.89 11.79
N LYS A 124 -1.79 -16.19 12.07
CA LYS A 124 -0.60 -17.05 12.01
C LYS A 124 -0.42 -17.53 10.59
N ASN A 125 0.77 -17.39 10.04
CA ASN A 125 1.22 -17.95 8.75
C ASN A 125 0.51 -17.41 7.48
N SER A 126 -0.72 -16.92 7.57
CA SER A 126 -1.47 -16.29 6.48
C SER A 126 -1.81 -14.85 6.84
N PHE A 127 -1.92 -13.98 5.83
CA PHE A 127 -2.38 -12.61 6.04
C PHE A 127 -3.85 -12.61 6.43
N ARG A 128 -4.17 -11.94 7.53
CA ARG A 128 -5.51 -11.44 7.77
C ARG A 128 -5.70 -10.20 6.90
N THR A 129 -6.44 -10.32 5.82
CA THR A 129 -6.68 -9.21 4.88
C THR A 129 -7.99 -8.51 5.19
N LEU A 130 -8.08 -7.24 4.81
CA LEU A 130 -9.31 -6.46 4.93
C LEU A 130 -10.36 -6.92 3.92
N PHE A 131 -9.93 -7.13 2.68
CA PHE A 131 -10.77 -7.58 1.58
C PHE A 131 -10.14 -8.76 0.85
N SER A 132 -10.98 -9.53 0.16
CA SER A 132 -10.55 -10.52 -0.82
C SER A 132 -10.04 -9.84 -2.09
N ASP A 133 -9.27 -10.55 -2.91
CA ASP A 133 -8.82 -10.03 -4.21
C ASP A 133 -9.97 -9.70 -5.16
N SER A 134 -11.10 -10.39 -5.05
CA SER A 134 -12.29 -10.13 -5.86
C SER A 134 -13.04 -8.85 -5.50
N SER A 135 -12.87 -8.34 -4.27
CA SER A 135 -13.65 -7.20 -3.76
C SER A 135 -12.84 -5.92 -3.54
N LYS A 136 -11.50 -6.01 -3.50
CA LYS A 136 -10.64 -4.86 -3.18
C LYS A 136 -10.79 -3.66 -4.11
N PHE A 137 -11.00 -3.86 -5.42
CA PHE A 137 -11.23 -2.76 -6.37
C PHE A 137 -12.58 -2.03 -6.18
N GLY A 138 -13.49 -2.57 -5.37
CA GLY A 138 -14.73 -1.92 -5.00
C GLY A 138 -14.63 -1.11 -3.70
N LYS A 139 -13.45 -1.04 -3.08
CA LYS A 139 -13.25 -0.49 -1.74
C LYS A 139 -12.11 0.51 -1.72
N GLN A 140 -12.24 1.56 -0.93
CA GLN A 140 -11.18 2.54 -0.69
C GLN A 140 -10.91 2.68 0.81
N LEU A 141 -9.64 2.72 1.18
CA LEU A 141 -9.19 3.02 2.53
C LEU A 141 -9.13 4.52 2.71
N THR A 142 -9.71 5.02 3.79
CA THR A 142 -9.62 6.43 4.20
C THR A 142 -8.61 6.60 5.34
N SER A 143 -8.36 5.54 6.11
CA SER A 143 -7.28 5.50 7.11
C SER A 143 -6.75 4.07 7.28
N LEU A 144 -5.49 3.95 7.67
CA LEU A 144 -4.84 2.69 7.99
C LEU A 144 -3.79 2.92 9.08
N SER A 145 -3.79 2.09 10.11
CA SER A 145 -2.76 2.10 11.15
C SER A 145 -2.46 0.68 11.59
N PHE A 146 -1.17 0.37 11.74
CA PHE A 146 -0.68 -0.87 12.32
C PHE A 146 -0.20 -0.61 13.75
N ALA A 147 -0.58 -1.47 14.68
CA ALA A 147 -0.12 -1.47 16.06
C ALA A 147 0.52 -2.84 16.32
N LEU A 148 1.85 -2.85 16.43
CA LEU A 148 2.64 -4.07 16.56
C LEU A 148 3.09 -4.22 18.02
N GLY A 149 2.28 -4.91 18.81
CA GLY A 149 2.44 -5.06 20.25
C GLY A 149 3.06 -6.39 20.69
N SER A 150 3.38 -7.28 19.75
CA SER A 150 4.07 -8.55 20.04
C SER A 150 5.36 -8.31 20.83
N GLU A 151 5.69 -9.21 21.77
CA GLU A 151 6.95 -9.12 22.52
C GLU A 151 8.18 -9.18 21.61
N ARG A 152 8.02 -9.77 20.42
CA ARG A 152 9.08 -9.96 19.45
C ARG A 152 8.74 -9.36 18.10
N TYR A 153 9.77 -8.95 17.37
CA TYR A 153 9.65 -8.66 15.96
C TYR A 153 9.29 -9.93 15.17
N GLY A 154 8.54 -9.75 14.09
CA GLY A 154 8.07 -10.82 13.24
C GLY A 154 6.79 -10.49 12.48
N ALA A 155 6.28 -9.27 12.62
CA ALA A 155 5.12 -8.83 11.88
C ALA A 155 5.47 -8.72 10.38
N GLU A 156 4.54 -9.18 9.54
CA GLU A 156 4.50 -8.84 8.13
C GLU A 156 3.18 -8.17 7.82
N TYR A 157 3.23 -7.06 7.11
CA TYR A 157 2.05 -6.29 6.74
C TYR A 157 2.16 -5.75 5.33
N PHE A 158 1.02 -5.43 4.74
CA PHE A 158 0.98 -4.83 3.41
C PHE A 158 -0.14 -3.81 3.28
N VAL A 159 0.03 -2.96 2.27
CA VAL A 159 -1.03 -2.10 1.71
C VAL A 159 -1.07 -2.31 0.20
N ASP A 160 -2.28 -2.49 -0.33
CA ASP A 160 -2.52 -2.49 -1.77
C ASP A 160 -2.97 -1.09 -2.20
N VAL A 161 -2.32 -0.53 -3.21
CA VAL A 161 -2.77 0.66 -3.95
C VAL A 161 -3.37 0.19 -5.26
N CYS A 162 -4.66 0.38 -5.46
CA CYS A 162 -5.36 0.02 -6.68
C CYS A 162 -5.36 1.20 -7.65
N PHE A 163 -5.18 0.89 -8.93
CA PHE A 163 -5.32 1.79 -10.06
C PHE A 163 -6.45 1.29 -10.96
N ARG A 164 -7.41 2.16 -11.28
CA ARG A 164 -8.45 1.93 -12.29
C ARG A 164 -8.13 2.78 -13.50
N ALA A 165 -7.99 2.13 -14.65
CA ALA A 165 -7.77 2.83 -15.91
C ALA A 165 -9.08 3.47 -16.42
N THR A 166 -8.98 4.22 -17.51
CA THR A 166 -10.14 4.82 -18.18
C THR A 166 -11.11 3.75 -18.69
N GLN A 167 -12.40 4.07 -18.72
CA GLN A 167 -13.44 3.18 -19.26
C GLN A 167 -13.54 3.24 -20.79
N ILE A 168 -12.89 4.23 -21.42
CA ILE A 168 -12.81 4.37 -22.88
C ILE A 168 -11.87 3.29 -23.41
N ASP A 169 -12.36 2.44 -24.31
CA ASP A 169 -11.52 1.46 -25.02
C ASP A 169 -10.68 2.17 -26.07
N TYR A 170 -9.37 1.92 -26.02
CA TYR A 170 -8.45 2.42 -27.03
C TYR A 170 -8.01 1.27 -27.94
N PRO A 171 -7.90 1.49 -29.25
CA PRO A 171 -7.40 0.47 -30.15
C PRO A 171 -5.96 0.11 -29.78
N THR A 172 -5.61 -1.17 -29.92
CA THR A 172 -4.27 -1.69 -29.60
C THR A 172 -3.19 -1.18 -30.56
N SER A 173 -3.59 -0.55 -31.66
CA SER A 173 -2.72 0.16 -32.60
C SER A 173 -3.53 1.28 -33.23
N PHE A 174 -3.02 2.50 -33.19
CA PHE A 174 -3.53 3.57 -34.04
C PHE A 174 -2.89 3.47 -35.43
N ASN A 175 -3.55 4.02 -36.46
CA ASN A 175 -3.12 3.92 -37.86
C ASN A 175 -1.71 4.51 -38.14
N ASN A 176 -1.12 5.21 -37.18
CA ASN A 176 0.17 5.91 -37.31
C ASN A 176 1.32 5.29 -36.50
N SER A 177 1.17 4.07 -35.96
CA SER A 177 2.11 3.49 -34.98
C SER A 177 2.10 4.18 -33.61
N ASP A 178 1.09 5.01 -33.31
CA ASP A 178 0.85 5.44 -31.94
C ASP A 178 0.32 4.23 -31.17
N TYR A 179 0.87 4.02 -29.99
CA TYR A 179 0.46 2.99 -29.05
C TYR A 179 0.32 3.64 -27.69
N LEU A 180 -0.66 3.21 -26.90
CA LEU A 180 -0.63 3.47 -25.47
C LEU A 180 0.73 3.02 -24.93
N ASN A 181 1.29 3.76 -23.99
CA ASN A 181 2.53 3.37 -23.33
C ASN A 181 2.47 3.76 -21.86
N TRP A 182 1.89 2.91 -21.02
CA TRP A 182 1.80 3.20 -19.60
C TRP A 182 3.17 3.04 -18.93
N ALA A 183 3.73 4.14 -18.41
CA ALA A 183 4.83 4.14 -17.46
C ALA A 183 4.30 3.82 -16.05
N ILE A 184 4.79 2.72 -15.48
CA ILE A 184 4.35 2.18 -14.18
C ILE A 184 5.52 2.30 -13.20
N MET A 185 5.34 3.13 -12.18
CA MET A 185 6.36 3.33 -11.15
C MET A 185 5.80 3.07 -9.76
N GLY A 186 6.65 2.56 -8.89
CA GLY A 186 6.29 2.30 -7.50
C GLY A 186 7.48 2.41 -6.58
N GLY A 187 7.30 3.06 -5.44
CA GLY A 187 8.33 3.18 -4.40
C GLY A 187 7.73 3.46 -3.03
N VAL A 188 8.59 3.47 -2.02
CA VAL A 188 8.20 3.70 -0.62
C VAL A 188 9.24 4.53 0.11
N THR A 189 8.79 5.34 1.06
CA THR A 189 9.62 5.97 2.09
C THR A 189 9.17 5.49 3.46
N VAL A 190 10.12 5.28 4.36
CA VAL A 190 9.87 5.06 5.79
C VAL A 190 10.63 6.14 6.54
N THR A 191 9.94 6.81 7.45
CA THR A 191 10.50 7.89 8.26
C THR A 191 10.20 7.60 9.72
N ASP A 192 11.23 7.56 10.56
CA ASP A 192 11.03 7.45 12.00
C ASP A 192 10.38 8.73 12.56
N ILE A 193 9.38 8.58 13.43
CA ILE A 193 8.59 9.68 14.00
C ILE A 193 8.99 9.95 15.46
N SER A 194 10.21 9.59 15.86
CA SER A 194 10.71 9.75 17.24
C SER A 194 10.57 11.17 17.79
N THR A 195 10.63 12.20 16.94
CA THR A 195 10.51 13.62 17.34
C THR A 195 9.08 14.12 17.54
N GLN A 196 8.06 13.54 16.90
CA GLN A 196 6.67 14.04 17.01
C GLN A 196 5.86 13.39 18.15
N LEU A 197 6.49 12.54 18.96
CA LEU A 197 5.82 11.81 20.04
C LEU A 197 6.17 12.32 21.44
N ALA A 198 6.85 13.47 21.56
CA ALA A 198 7.31 14.08 22.81
C ALA A 198 6.21 14.49 23.84
N GLY A 199 5.01 13.90 23.81
CA GLY A 199 3.90 14.26 24.70
C GLY A 199 2.99 13.12 25.18
N GLY A 200 3.28 11.84 24.88
CA GLY A 200 2.45 10.72 25.33
C GLY A 200 3.02 9.99 26.54
N THR A 201 2.86 10.50 27.75
CA THR A 201 3.41 9.90 28.99
C THR A 201 2.82 8.50 29.21
N PHE A 202 3.65 7.46 29.15
CA PHE A 202 3.33 6.19 29.82
C PHE A 202 4.14 6.11 31.10
N ASP A 203 3.46 6.29 32.22
CA ASP A 203 4.06 6.30 33.52
C ASP A 203 3.27 5.37 34.45
N ILE A 204 3.92 4.29 34.89
CA ILE A 204 3.31 3.32 35.80
C ILE A 204 3.54 3.70 37.27
N ASN A 205 4.50 4.60 37.60
CA ASN A 205 4.94 4.87 39.00
C ASN A 205 5.52 6.29 39.29
N ALA A 206 5.49 7.25 38.37
CA ALA A 206 6.03 8.61 38.47
C ALA A 206 7.48 8.73 38.94
N VAL A 207 8.40 8.07 38.23
CA VAL A 207 9.84 8.36 38.31
C VAL A 207 10.42 8.58 36.92
N ASN A 208 10.36 9.86 36.49
CA ASN A 208 11.11 10.51 35.42
C ASN A 208 10.46 10.58 34.02
N ASN A 209 9.54 11.55 33.90
CA ASN A 209 9.04 12.39 32.80
C ASN A 209 9.76 12.50 31.43
N ASN A 210 10.50 11.52 30.95
CA ASN A 210 10.92 11.47 29.55
C ASN A 210 10.44 10.16 28.95
N ASN A 211 9.50 10.24 28.01
CA ASN A 211 9.26 9.14 27.09
C ASN A 211 10.59 8.82 26.41
N VAL A 212 11.27 7.80 26.91
CA VAL A 212 12.54 7.43 26.31
C VAL A 212 12.15 6.66 25.06
N TYR A 213 12.09 7.33 23.92
CA TYR A 213 12.09 6.68 22.62
C TYR A 213 13.45 6.03 22.43
N SER A 214 13.48 4.90 21.72
CA SER A 214 14.77 4.35 21.31
C SER A 214 15.48 5.39 20.45
N SER A 215 16.77 5.63 20.69
CA SER A 215 17.59 6.44 19.77
C SER A 215 17.84 5.73 18.44
N GLN A 216 17.59 4.41 18.40
CA GLN A 216 17.61 3.61 17.19
C GLN A 216 16.21 3.61 16.57
N SER A 217 16.18 3.79 15.26
CA SER A 217 14.95 3.81 14.49
C SER A 217 14.23 2.46 14.49
N TYR A 218 12.92 2.47 14.21
CA TYR A 218 12.13 1.24 14.08
C TYR A 218 12.72 0.30 13.02
N GLN A 219 13.12 0.82 11.88
CA GLN A 219 13.64 0.03 10.76
C GLN A 219 14.95 -0.68 11.10
N ASP A 220 15.84 -0.05 11.87
CA ASP A 220 17.11 -0.66 12.27
C ASP A 220 16.88 -1.80 13.26
N LEU A 221 16.04 -1.56 14.27
CA LEU A 221 15.75 -2.54 15.31
C LEU A 221 14.97 -3.75 14.77
N SER A 222 13.94 -3.50 13.98
CA SER A 222 13.10 -4.55 13.41
C SER A 222 13.78 -5.27 12.22
N GLY A 223 14.88 -4.72 11.70
CA GLY A 223 15.47 -5.17 10.44
C GLY A 223 14.44 -5.07 9.31
N LEU A 224 13.79 -3.90 9.19
CA LEU A 224 12.66 -3.72 8.28
C LEU A 224 13.09 -3.98 6.84
N GLN A 225 12.39 -4.91 6.21
CA GLN A 225 12.54 -5.23 4.80
C GLN A 225 11.27 -4.87 4.05
N VAL A 226 11.44 -4.43 2.81
CA VAL A 226 10.34 -4.09 1.91
C VAL A 226 10.45 -4.82 0.58
N ARG A 227 9.30 -5.12 -0.01
CA ARG A 227 9.16 -5.55 -1.41
C ARG A 227 7.88 -4.97 -2.00
N ALA A 228 7.81 -4.95 -3.33
CA ALA A 228 6.59 -4.61 -4.04
C ALA A 228 6.14 -5.77 -4.94
N SER A 229 4.83 -5.94 -5.09
CA SER A 229 4.25 -6.76 -6.15
C SER A 229 3.42 -5.88 -7.08
N LEU A 230 3.50 -6.14 -8.38
CA LEU A 230 2.68 -5.49 -9.40
C LEU A 230 1.80 -6.54 -10.06
N TYR A 231 0.51 -6.25 -10.11
CA TYR A 231 -0.44 -6.98 -10.92
C TYR A 231 -1.22 -5.99 -11.79
N CYS A 232 -1.22 -6.19 -13.11
CA CYS A 232 -1.98 -5.40 -14.05
C CYS A 232 -2.77 -6.31 -14.99
N LYS A 233 -4.00 -5.91 -15.30
CA LYS A 233 -4.87 -6.58 -16.26
C LYS A 233 -5.26 -5.60 -17.35
N ALA A 234 -5.16 -6.03 -18.60
CA ALA A 234 -5.64 -5.28 -19.75
C ALA A 234 -7.14 -5.54 -20.02
N LYS A 235 -7.80 -4.61 -20.70
CA LYS A 235 -9.17 -4.81 -21.21
C LYS A 235 -9.17 -5.92 -22.26
N GLY A 236 -10.27 -6.67 -22.30
CA GLY A 236 -10.42 -7.83 -23.20
C GLY A 236 -9.52 -9.04 -22.90
N LYS A 237 -8.50 -8.92 -22.03
CA LYS A 237 -7.59 -10.04 -21.69
C LYS A 237 -8.00 -10.73 -20.40
N ASN A 238 -7.93 -12.06 -20.38
CA ASN A 238 -8.19 -12.85 -19.17
C ASN A 238 -6.96 -12.95 -18.25
N ALA A 239 -5.78 -13.14 -18.85
CA ALA A 239 -4.50 -13.22 -18.15
C ALA A 239 -3.98 -11.82 -17.78
N PRO A 240 -3.19 -11.70 -16.70
CA PRO A 240 -2.51 -10.45 -16.37
C PRO A 240 -1.43 -10.12 -17.39
N VAL A 241 -1.29 -8.83 -17.70
CA VAL A 241 -0.20 -8.32 -18.56
C VAL A 241 1.07 -8.05 -17.76
N LYS A 242 0.93 -7.81 -16.46
CA LYS A 242 2.04 -7.76 -15.49
C LYS A 242 1.64 -8.55 -14.25
N ASN A 243 2.53 -9.41 -13.77
CA ASN A 243 2.36 -10.15 -12.52
C ASN A 243 3.72 -10.58 -12.00
N TYR A 244 4.34 -9.74 -11.17
CA TYR A 244 5.64 -10.07 -10.58
C TYR A 244 5.77 -9.49 -9.17
N THR A 245 6.77 -9.99 -8.44
CA THR A 245 7.11 -9.53 -7.09
C THR A 245 8.61 -9.31 -7.02
N THR A 246 9.02 -8.16 -6.48
CA THR A 246 10.44 -7.85 -6.25
C THR A 246 10.99 -8.70 -5.11
N GLN A 247 12.31 -8.82 -5.05
CA GLN A 247 12.97 -9.39 -3.89
C GLN A 247 12.78 -8.51 -2.65
N TRP A 248 12.90 -9.11 -1.47
CA TRP A 248 12.99 -8.37 -0.23
C TRP A 248 14.28 -7.57 -0.19
N THR A 249 14.18 -6.30 0.19
CA THR A 249 15.34 -5.42 0.34
C THR A 249 15.28 -4.74 1.70
N ASN A 250 16.44 -4.56 2.33
CA ASN A 250 16.53 -3.79 3.57
C ASN A 250 16.15 -2.32 3.30
N PHE A 251 15.49 -1.73 4.28
CA PHE A 251 15.07 -0.34 4.24
C PHE A 251 15.92 0.51 5.22
N ASN A 252 16.52 1.58 4.72
CA ASN A 252 17.27 2.55 5.52
C ASN A 252 16.43 3.82 5.70
N ASP A 253 16.57 4.52 6.83
CA ASP A 253 15.75 5.70 7.16
C ASP A 253 15.79 6.78 6.07
N GLY A 254 14.64 7.41 5.82
CA GLY A 254 14.53 8.61 4.98
C GLY A 254 14.78 8.42 3.48
N GLN A 255 15.19 7.24 3.01
CA GLN A 255 15.50 7.00 1.60
C GLN A 255 14.24 6.59 0.82
N LEU A 256 13.95 7.26 -0.29
CA LEU A 256 12.97 6.74 -1.26
C LEU A 256 13.53 5.49 -1.93
N LYS A 257 12.91 4.33 -1.66
CA LYS A 257 13.22 3.07 -2.34
C LYS A 257 12.30 2.91 -3.54
N ARG A 258 12.85 3.03 -4.75
CA ARG A 258 12.15 2.68 -6.00
C ARG A 258 12.16 1.15 -6.14
N LEU A 259 10.98 0.56 -6.24
CA LEU A 259 10.77 -0.89 -6.27
C LEU A 259 10.21 -1.36 -7.61
N ILE A 260 9.39 -0.53 -8.25
CA ILE A 260 8.76 -0.80 -9.55
C ILE A 260 9.18 0.31 -10.51
N ASN A 261 9.69 -0.10 -11.67
CA ASN A 261 9.98 0.75 -12.82
C ASN A 261 9.76 -0.11 -14.07
N ASP A 262 8.58 -0.01 -14.65
CA ASP A 262 8.15 -0.87 -15.76
C ASP A 262 7.26 -0.07 -16.72
N SER A 263 6.99 -0.63 -17.89
CA SER A 263 6.02 -0.08 -18.83
C SER A 263 5.21 -1.15 -19.55
N THR A 264 4.09 -0.75 -20.14
CA THR A 264 3.27 -1.64 -20.97
C THR A 264 2.50 -0.87 -22.02
N ARG A 265 2.39 -1.45 -23.22
CA ARG A 265 1.62 -0.88 -24.34
C ARG A 265 0.16 -1.32 -24.40
N GLU A 266 -0.30 -1.96 -23.33
CA GLU A 266 -1.61 -2.59 -23.27
C GLU A 266 -2.68 -1.59 -22.80
N ASP A 267 -3.90 -1.67 -23.34
CA ASP A 267 -5.03 -0.91 -22.82
C ASP A 267 -5.44 -1.49 -21.46
N LEU A 268 -4.96 -0.87 -20.38
CA LEU A 268 -5.16 -1.36 -19.03
C LEU A 268 -6.64 -1.29 -18.63
N LYS A 269 -7.12 -2.31 -17.92
CA LYS A 269 -8.36 -2.26 -17.14
C LYS A 269 -8.10 -1.75 -15.73
N GLY A 270 -6.96 -2.14 -15.15
CA GLY A 270 -6.53 -1.71 -13.84
C GLY A 270 -5.30 -2.46 -13.37
N CYS A 271 -4.68 -1.93 -12.32
CA CYS A 271 -3.53 -2.51 -11.65
C CYS A 271 -3.72 -2.49 -10.14
N TYR A 272 -2.97 -3.30 -9.40
CA TYR A 272 -2.69 -3.02 -8.00
C TYR A 272 -1.20 -3.18 -7.71
N PHE A 273 -0.71 -2.30 -6.85
CA PHE A 273 0.62 -2.31 -6.27
C PHE A 273 0.49 -2.81 -4.85
N ARG A 274 1.15 -3.91 -4.49
CA ARG A 274 1.23 -4.38 -3.10
C ARG A 274 2.58 -4.01 -2.53
N TYR A 275 2.62 -3.10 -1.58
CA TYR A 275 3.82 -2.82 -0.79
C TYR A 275 3.78 -3.68 0.46
N SER A 276 4.69 -4.65 0.56
CA SER A 276 4.81 -5.54 1.72
C SER A 276 6.03 -5.19 2.54
N PHE A 277 5.86 -5.20 3.85
CA PHE A 277 6.87 -4.92 4.85
C PHE A 277 6.99 -6.12 5.77
N ARG A 278 8.21 -6.46 6.17
CA ARG A 278 8.45 -7.49 7.19
C ARG A 278 9.55 -7.07 8.15
N GLU A 279 9.36 -7.42 9.40
CA GLU A 279 10.41 -7.35 10.41
C GLU A 279 11.26 -8.62 10.30
N SER A 280 12.54 -8.48 9.97
CA SER A 280 13.43 -9.62 9.72
C SER A 280 14.26 -10.05 10.94
N THR A 281 14.34 -9.20 11.97
CA THR A 281 15.03 -9.53 13.23
C THR A 281 14.19 -10.49 14.08
N VAL A 282 14.05 -11.74 13.66
CA VAL A 282 13.13 -12.71 14.29
C VAL A 282 13.83 -13.73 15.20
N ALA A 283 15.16 -13.71 15.28
CA ALA A 283 15.94 -14.69 16.04
C ALA A 283 16.72 -14.07 17.21
N GLY A 284 16.89 -14.87 18.28
CA GLY A 284 17.69 -14.52 19.45
C GLY A 284 17.21 -13.28 20.20
N ILE A 285 18.07 -12.75 21.05
CA ILE A 285 17.77 -11.60 21.91
C ILE A 285 17.40 -10.32 21.16
N ASN A 286 17.95 -10.15 19.95
CA ASN A 286 17.65 -9.00 19.11
C ASN A 286 16.21 -9.01 18.60
N SER A 287 15.55 -10.18 18.60
CA SER A 287 14.14 -10.27 18.22
C SER A 287 13.19 -9.69 19.26
N VAL A 288 13.63 -9.48 20.50
CA VAL A 288 12.79 -8.90 21.56
C VAL A 288 12.60 -7.41 21.29
N ARG A 289 11.35 -6.97 21.22
CA ARG A 289 11.01 -5.55 21.10
C ARG A 289 11.51 -4.81 22.33
N LYS A 290 12.08 -3.63 22.12
CA LYS A 290 12.48 -2.77 23.23
C LYS A 290 11.23 -2.18 23.89
N TRP A 291 11.25 -2.02 25.21
CA TRP A 291 10.16 -1.40 25.98
C TRP A 291 9.81 0.01 25.48
N LYS A 292 10.84 0.74 25.02
CA LYS A 292 10.72 2.07 24.44
C LYS A 292 9.86 2.02 23.17
N LYS A 293 8.76 2.78 23.16
CA LYS A 293 7.87 2.90 22.01
C LYS A 293 8.65 3.34 20.77
N GLN A 294 8.27 2.80 19.61
CA GLN A 294 8.81 3.18 18.30
C GLN A 294 7.63 3.50 17.39
N LYS A 295 7.80 4.41 16.44
CA LYS A 295 6.76 4.74 15.47
C LYS A 295 7.41 5.18 14.17
N ALA A 296 7.03 4.54 13.08
CA ALA A 296 7.42 4.94 11.74
C ALA A 296 6.21 5.41 10.94
N GLN A 297 6.44 6.38 10.05
CA GLN A 297 5.51 6.75 8.99
C GLN A 297 5.96 6.05 7.72
N ILE A 298 5.02 5.45 7.01
CA ILE A 298 5.28 4.83 5.71
C ILE A 298 4.48 5.59 4.67
N CYS A 299 5.16 6.07 3.64
CA CYS A 299 4.52 6.66 2.46
C CYS A 299 4.79 5.76 1.26
N THR A 300 3.73 5.43 0.53
CA THR A 300 3.81 4.66 -0.72
C THR A 300 3.57 5.61 -1.89
N TYR A 301 4.41 5.49 -2.91
CA TYR A 301 4.34 6.26 -4.14
C TYR A 301 4.05 5.28 -5.26
N SER A 302 2.88 5.42 -5.90
CA SER A 302 2.48 4.63 -7.05
C SER A 302 2.14 5.60 -8.18
N SER A 303 2.46 5.25 -9.42
CA SER A 303 2.01 6.00 -10.58
C SER A 303 1.81 5.08 -11.77
N VAL A 304 0.78 5.37 -12.55
CA VAL A 304 0.50 4.74 -13.85
C VAL A 304 0.09 5.88 -14.79
N ASN A 305 1.05 6.33 -15.59
CA ASN A 305 0.89 7.51 -16.43
C ASN A 305 1.24 7.17 -17.88
N GLU A 306 0.59 7.82 -18.83
CA GLU A 306 1.07 7.88 -20.20
C GLU A 306 2.14 8.98 -20.25
N PRO A 307 3.42 8.66 -20.55
CA PRO A 307 4.47 9.66 -20.66
C PRO A 307 4.16 10.55 -21.86
N LEU A 308 4.47 11.83 -21.73
CA LEU A 308 4.49 12.73 -22.87
C LEU A 308 5.53 12.21 -23.87
N GLU A 309 5.19 12.20 -25.16
CA GLU A 309 6.19 11.97 -26.20
C GLU A 309 7.29 13.04 -26.04
N GLU A 310 8.54 12.60 -25.91
CA GLU A 310 9.73 13.46 -25.94
C GLU A 310 10.06 13.88 -27.38
#